data_AF-B3GWR3-F1
#
_entry.id   AF-B3GWR3-F1
#
_cell.length_a   1.000
_cell.length_b   1.000
_cell.length_c   1.000
_cell.angle_alpha   90.00
_cell.angle_beta   90.00
_cell.angle_gamma   90.00
#
_symmetry.space_group_name_H-M   'P 1'
#
loop_
_entity.id
_entity.type
_entity.pdbx_description
1 polymer ?
#
loop_
_entity_poly.entity_id
_entity_poly.type
_entity_poly.pdbx_seq_one_letter_code
_entity_poly.pdbx_strand_id
1 'polypeptide(L)'
;LVPLMMSTQDLIYPRMNNMSMWILFPSLMLMTLSMFIKNKIFTGWTLYPPLSIQNSMSINMIILSLHLNGMSSILSSMNFTISMLNMNSNKMLLNNLTLYCWSIIVTSMLIILSIPVLASGITMIILDHNFNSMFFNPIGNGNPVIFQHLFWFFGHPEVYILI
;
A
#
# COMPACT_ATOMS: atom_id res chain seq x y z
N LEU A 1 8.42 13.35 -14.25
CA LEU A 1 8.33 13.02 -15.70
C LEU A 1 6.92 13.14 -16.25
N VAL A 2 5.91 12.58 -15.57
CA VAL A 2 4.51 12.62 -16.00
C VAL A 2 4.01 14.01 -16.45
N PRO A 3 4.09 15.08 -15.65
CA PRO A 3 3.60 16.40 -16.09
C PRO A 3 4.32 16.92 -17.34
N LEU A 4 5.65 16.73 -17.41
CA LEU A 4 6.47 17.13 -18.55
C LEU A 4 6.05 16.39 -19.84
N MET A 5 5.80 15.09 -19.76
CA MET A 5 5.37 14.29 -20.91
C MET A 5 3.95 14.63 -21.38
N MET A 6 3.11 15.12 -20.47
CA MET A 6 1.76 15.61 -20.78
C MET A 6 1.72 17.10 -21.13
N SER A 7 2.87 17.78 -21.18
CA SER A 7 2.97 19.24 -21.35
C SER A 7 2.08 20.01 -20.37
N THR A 8 2.03 19.55 -19.12
CA THR A 8 1.37 20.24 -18.01
C THR A 8 2.39 20.80 -17.03
N GLN A 9 2.05 21.91 -16.40
CA GLN A 9 2.91 22.54 -15.41
C GLN A 9 2.98 21.75 -14.10
N ASP A 10 1.87 21.13 -13.70
CA ASP A 10 1.74 20.34 -12.47
C ASP A 10 0.67 19.24 -12.62
N LEU A 11 0.48 18.44 -11.56
CA LEU A 11 -0.65 17.51 -11.41
C LEU A 11 -1.92 18.25 -10.95
N ILE A 12 -3.08 17.59 -11.07
CA ILE A 12 -4.38 18.21 -10.78
C ILE A 12 -4.58 18.51 -9.29
N TYR A 13 -4.05 17.65 -8.41
CA TYR A 13 -4.07 17.85 -6.96
C TYR A 13 -2.64 18.00 -6.40
N PRO A 14 -2.00 19.18 -6.54
CA PRO A 14 -0.61 19.37 -6.09
C PRO A 14 -0.46 19.24 -4.58
N ARG A 15 -1.45 19.67 -3.79
CA ARG A 15 -1.45 19.54 -2.33
C ARG A 15 -1.57 18.08 -1.86
N MET A 16 -2.38 17.29 -2.55
CA MET A 16 -2.53 15.86 -2.28
C MET A 16 -1.22 15.12 -2.59
N ASN A 17 -0.53 15.49 -3.69
CA ASN A 17 0.79 14.97 -4.02
C ASN A 17 1.84 15.28 -2.93
N ASN A 18 1.83 16.52 -2.42
CA ASN A 18 2.70 16.90 -1.31
C ASN A 18 2.39 16.08 -0.06
N MET A 19 1.11 15.94 0.28
CA MET A 19 0.67 15.13 1.42
C MET A 19 1.11 13.66 1.28
N SER A 20 0.98 13.04 0.11
CA SER A 20 1.46 11.66 -0.10
C SER A 20 2.94 11.53 0.19
N MET A 21 3.77 12.49 -0.21
CA MET A 21 5.20 12.47 0.13
C MET A 21 5.43 12.59 1.65
N TRP A 22 4.70 13.50 2.32
CA TRP A 22 4.88 13.72 3.75
C TRP A 22 4.48 12.53 4.62
N ILE A 23 3.52 11.71 4.18
CA ILE A 23 3.10 10.49 4.89
C ILE A 23 4.19 9.41 4.91
N LEU A 24 5.15 9.44 3.97
CA LEU A 24 6.24 8.46 3.92
C LEU A 24 7.27 8.64 5.06
N PHE A 25 7.41 9.85 5.61
CA PHE A 25 8.30 10.08 6.75
C PHE A 25 7.82 9.37 8.03
N PRO A 26 6.57 9.56 8.51
CA PRO A 26 6.09 8.84 9.68
C PRO A 26 5.99 7.32 9.44
N SER A 27 5.72 6.87 8.21
CA SER A 27 5.75 5.42 7.92
C SER A 27 7.15 4.83 8.13
N LEU A 28 8.19 5.50 7.61
CA LEU A 28 9.57 5.08 7.82
C LEU A 28 9.97 5.14 9.30
N MET A 29 9.54 6.18 10.02
CA MET A 29 9.79 6.29 11.47
C MET A 29 9.18 5.12 12.24
N LEU A 30 7.94 4.72 11.96
CA LEU A 30 7.32 3.57 12.63
C LEU A 30 8.04 2.25 12.32
N MET A 31 8.44 2.03 11.05
CA MET A 31 9.18 0.84 10.65
C MET A 31 10.58 0.77 11.29
N THR A 32 11.25 1.91 11.45
CA THR A 32 12.55 1.95 12.13
C THR A 32 12.41 1.76 13.64
N LEU A 33 11.39 2.35 14.25
CA LEU A 33 11.06 2.14 15.67
C LEU A 33 10.77 0.67 15.97
N SER A 34 10.12 -0.07 15.06
CA SER A 34 9.83 -1.50 15.29
C SER A 34 11.10 -2.35 15.45
N MET A 35 12.22 -1.94 14.86
CA MET A 35 13.51 -2.65 14.96
C MET A 35 14.18 -2.46 16.33
N PHE A 36 13.86 -1.38 17.05
CA PHE A 36 14.44 -1.08 18.36
C PHE A 36 13.64 -1.64 19.53
N ILE A 37 12.46 -2.23 19.26
CA ILE A 37 11.65 -2.88 20.29
C ILE A 37 12.31 -4.20 20.72
N LYS A 38 12.20 -4.54 22.02
CA LYS A 38 12.73 -5.79 22.57
C LYS A 38 12.10 -6.99 21.86
N ASN A 39 12.93 -7.99 21.56
CA ASN A 39 12.64 -9.21 20.79
C ASN A 39 12.41 -8.96 19.29
N LYS A 40 13.25 -9.58 18.46
CA LYS A 40 13.15 -9.47 17.00
C LYS A 40 11.92 -10.23 16.49
N ILE A 41 11.35 -9.71 15.41
CA ILE A 41 10.27 -10.35 14.67
C ILE A 41 10.88 -11.32 13.67
N PHE A 42 10.39 -12.57 13.65
CA PHE A 42 10.82 -13.60 12.70
C PHE A 42 9.69 -14.06 11.76
N THR A 43 8.81 -13.13 11.37
CA THR A 43 7.66 -13.42 10.50
C THR A 43 7.98 -13.29 9.01
N GLY A 44 9.20 -12.86 8.66
CA GLY A 44 9.52 -12.41 7.30
C GLY A 44 8.70 -11.18 6.89
N TRP A 45 8.77 -10.83 5.60
CA TRP A 45 8.03 -9.70 5.02
C TRP A 45 6.53 -9.96 4.87
N THR A 46 6.10 -11.22 4.90
CA THR A 46 4.69 -11.60 4.68
C THR A 46 3.84 -11.50 5.94
N LEU A 47 4.42 -11.44 7.14
CA LEU A 47 3.70 -11.28 8.41
C LEU A 47 2.67 -12.41 8.70
N TYR A 48 2.96 -13.65 8.29
CA TYR A 48 2.00 -14.74 8.41
C TYR A 48 1.59 -15.04 9.88
N PRO A 49 0.28 -15.17 10.18
CA PRO A 49 -0.18 -15.81 11.40
C PRO A 49 0.11 -17.34 11.36
N PRO A 50 0.41 -18.00 12.49
CA PRO A 50 0.41 -17.48 13.86
C PRO A 50 1.74 -16.84 14.30
N LEU A 51 2.78 -16.81 13.45
CA LEU A 51 4.08 -16.23 13.80
C LEU A 51 3.98 -14.74 14.12
N SER A 52 3.01 -14.04 13.53
CA SER A 52 2.70 -12.66 13.85
C SER A 52 2.28 -12.43 15.31
N ILE A 53 1.98 -13.48 16.09
CA ILE A 53 1.57 -13.35 17.49
C ILE A 53 2.77 -13.23 18.45
N GLN A 54 4.00 -13.50 17.98
CA GLN A 54 5.19 -13.57 18.85
C GLN A 54 5.56 -12.22 19.52
N ASN A 55 5.39 -11.09 18.83
CA ASN A 55 5.69 -9.77 19.39
C ASN A 55 4.71 -8.69 18.88
N SER A 56 3.55 -8.63 19.51
CA SER A 56 2.43 -7.76 19.12
C SER A 56 2.82 -6.28 19.00
N MET A 57 3.64 -5.75 19.91
CA MET A 57 4.01 -4.33 19.90
C MET A 57 4.83 -3.97 18.65
N SER A 58 5.84 -4.78 18.33
CA SER A 58 6.67 -4.56 17.15
C SER A 58 5.88 -4.74 15.84
N ILE A 59 4.96 -5.70 15.81
CA ILE A 59 4.14 -6.01 14.64
C ILE A 59 3.07 -4.94 14.42
N ASN A 60 2.47 -4.42 15.48
CA ASN A 60 1.57 -3.27 15.42
C ASN A 60 2.27 -2.06 14.75
N MET A 61 3.53 -1.78 15.11
CA MET A 61 4.30 -0.69 14.49
C MET A 61 4.55 -0.92 12.99
N ILE A 62 4.93 -2.15 12.61
CA ILE A 62 5.09 -2.51 11.18
C ILE A 62 3.77 -2.36 10.43
N ILE A 63 2.66 -2.87 10.97
CA ILE A 63 1.37 -2.80 10.31
C ILE A 63 0.92 -1.34 10.15
N LEU A 64 1.08 -0.51 11.18
CA LEU A 64 0.77 0.92 11.08
C LEU A 64 1.66 1.63 10.04
N SER A 65 2.94 1.25 9.95
CA SER A 65 3.83 1.78 8.90
C SER A 65 3.35 1.42 7.50
N LEU A 66 2.89 0.18 7.30
CA LEU A 66 2.36 -0.29 6.01
C LEU A 66 1.04 0.40 5.64
N HIS A 67 0.19 0.72 6.62
CA HIS A 67 -1.02 1.52 6.39
C HIS A 67 -0.71 2.92 5.89
N LEU A 68 0.24 3.61 6.54
CA LEU A 68 0.65 4.95 6.12
C LEU A 68 1.27 4.90 4.71
N ASN A 69 2.14 3.92 4.45
CA ASN A 69 2.72 3.73 3.12
C ASN A 69 1.63 3.46 2.06
N GLY A 70 0.68 2.57 2.34
CA GLY A 70 -0.44 2.27 1.46
C GLY A 70 -1.35 3.48 1.21
N MET A 71 -1.61 4.30 2.22
CA MET A 71 -2.37 5.54 2.06
C MET A 71 -1.62 6.53 1.15
N SER A 72 -0.30 6.64 1.31
CA SER A 72 0.52 7.51 0.45
C SER A 72 0.47 7.12 -1.03
N SER A 73 0.55 5.81 -1.31
CA SER A 73 0.53 5.29 -2.68
C SER A 73 -0.86 5.39 -3.31
N ILE A 74 -1.94 5.13 -2.57
CA ILE A 74 -3.32 5.37 -3.06
C ILE A 74 -3.54 6.85 -3.39
N LEU A 75 -3.08 7.78 -2.55
CA LEU A 75 -3.25 9.20 -2.82
C LEU A 75 -2.52 9.64 -4.09
N SER A 76 -1.29 9.17 -4.28
CA SER A 76 -0.50 9.49 -5.48
C SER A 76 -1.09 8.84 -6.74
N SER A 77 -1.54 7.59 -6.69
CA SER A 77 -2.13 6.88 -7.82
C SER A 77 -3.45 7.50 -8.29
N MET A 78 -4.31 7.92 -7.36
CA MET A 78 -5.51 8.69 -7.70
C MET A 78 -5.17 10.02 -8.38
N ASN A 79 -4.15 10.73 -7.91
CA ASN A 79 -3.75 11.99 -8.52
C ASN A 79 -3.18 11.78 -9.94
N PHE A 80 -2.38 10.73 -10.16
CA PHE A 80 -1.88 10.38 -11.48
C PHE A 80 -3.00 10.00 -12.45
N THR A 81 -3.90 9.10 -12.07
CA THR A 81 -5.02 8.69 -12.95
C THR A 81 -5.86 9.88 -13.38
N ILE A 82 -6.28 10.73 -12.44
CA ILE A 82 -7.15 11.88 -12.74
C ILE A 82 -6.40 12.94 -13.55
N SER A 83 -5.14 13.24 -13.23
CA SER A 83 -4.35 14.22 -13.99
C SER A 83 -4.10 13.78 -15.43
N MET A 84 -3.79 12.51 -15.67
CA MET A 84 -3.56 12.00 -17.02
C MET A 84 -4.83 12.01 -17.89
N LEU A 85 -5.98 11.73 -17.29
CA LEU A 85 -7.27 11.74 -17.99
C LEU A 85 -7.75 13.17 -18.29
N ASN A 86 -7.54 14.12 -17.37
CA ASN A 86 -8.21 15.42 -17.43
C ASN A 86 -7.30 16.60 -17.83
N MET A 87 -5.99 16.55 -17.56
CA MET A 87 -5.09 17.71 -17.78
C MET A 87 -4.38 17.69 -19.13
N ASN A 88 -4.80 16.86 -20.08
CA ASN A 88 -4.14 16.73 -21.37
C ASN A 88 -4.24 18.02 -22.21
N SER A 89 -3.24 18.89 -22.08
CA SER A 89 -3.19 20.23 -22.67
C SER A 89 -3.10 20.19 -24.20
N ASN A 90 -2.46 19.15 -24.75
CA ASN A 90 -2.33 18.96 -26.20
C ASN A 90 -3.56 18.31 -26.85
N LYS A 91 -4.63 18.03 -26.08
CA LYS A 91 -5.81 17.26 -26.55
C LYS A 91 -5.40 15.97 -27.27
N MET A 92 -4.30 15.35 -26.84
CA MET A 92 -3.89 14.08 -27.41
C MET A 92 -4.98 13.04 -27.15
N LEU A 93 -5.28 12.20 -28.12
CA LEU A 93 -6.10 11.02 -27.84
C LEU A 93 -5.37 10.15 -26.81
N LEU A 94 -6.12 9.44 -25.96
CA LEU A 94 -5.54 8.55 -24.95
C LEU A 94 -4.55 7.54 -25.58
N ASN A 95 -4.85 7.08 -26.79
CA ASN A 95 -4.01 6.17 -27.57
C ASN A 95 -2.65 6.77 -27.96
N ASN A 96 -2.52 8.09 -27.97
CA ASN A 96 -1.29 8.79 -28.38
C ASN A 96 -0.39 9.15 -27.19
N LEU A 97 -0.73 8.71 -25.97
CA LEU A 97 0.14 8.90 -24.81
C LEU A 97 1.42 8.08 -24.95
N THR A 98 2.51 8.58 -24.35
CA THR A 98 3.76 7.82 -24.31
C THR A 98 3.58 6.51 -23.55
N LEU A 99 4.36 5.47 -23.90
CA LEU A 99 4.29 4.17 -23.24
C LEU A 99 4.53 4.25 -21.73
N TYR A 100 5.37 5.20 -21.29
CA TYR A 100 5.60 5.46 -19.87
C TYR A 100 4.36 6.04 -19.17
N CYS A 101 3.63 6.95 -19.82
CA CYS A 101 2.36 7.44 -19.29
C CYS A 101 1.33 6.31 -19.19
N TRP A 102 1.28 5.42 -20.19
CA TRP A 102 0.44 4.23 -20.17
C TRP A 102 0.77 3.28 -19.03
N SER A 103 2.06 2.97 -18.82
CA SER A 103 2.46 2.08 -17.72
C SER A 103 2.05 2.65 -16.37
N ILE A 104 2.18 3.96 -16.14
CA ILE A 104 1.73 4.62 -14.91
C ILE A 104 0.22 4.53 -14.73
N ILE A 105 -0.58 4.68 -15.80
CA ILE A 105 -2.04 4.53 -15.70
C ILE A 105 -2.40 3.09 -15.28
N VAL A 106 -1.72 2.09 -15.84
CA VAL A 106 -1.98 0.69 -15.48
C VAL A 106 -1.55 0.39 -14.04
N THR A 107 -0.34 0.79 -13.63
CA THR A 107 0.16 0.53 -12.27
C THR A 107 -0.65 1.30 -11.22
N SER A 108 -1.06 2.54 -11.50
CA SER A 108 -1.92 3.31 -10.60
C SER A 108 -3.29 2.65 -10.39
N MET A 109 -3.91 2.08 -11.42
CA MET A 109 -5.14 1.31 -11.26
C MET A 109 -4.94 0.04 -10.42
N LEU A 110 -3.83 -0.68 -10.62
CA LEU A 110 -3.49 -1.85 -9.80
C LEU A 110 -3.30 -1.49 -8.33
N ILE A 111 -2.63 -0.36 -8.03
CA ILE A 111 -2.43 0.15 -6.67
C ILE A 111 -3.78 0.43 -5.98
N ILE A 112 -4.68 1.15 -6.66
CA ILE A 112 -5.99 1.52 -6.11
C ILE A 112 -6.81 0.27 -5.76
N LEU A 113 -6.74 -0.78 -6.59
CA LEU A 113 -7.52 -2.00 -6.40
C LEU A 113 -6.90 -2.97 -5.37
N SER A 114 -5.57 -3.08 -5.34
CA SER A 114 -4.88 -4.13 -4.57
C SER A 114 -4.59 -3.75 -3.12
N ILE A 115 -4.21 -2.50 -2.85
CA ILE A 115 -3.79 -2.05 -1.51
C ILE A 115 -4.91 -2.16 -0.45
N PRO A 116 -6.19 -1.84 -0.74
CA PRO A 116 -7.26 -2.01 0.24
C PRO A 116 -7.37 -3.44 0.76
N VAL A 117 -7.06 -4.44 -0.07
CA VAL A 117 -7.09 -5.86 0.34
C VAL A 117 -5.97 -6.16 1.32
N LEU A 118 -4.74 -5.69 1.06
CA LEU A 118 -3.65 -5.80 2.04
C LEU A 118 -4.04 -5.13 3.36
N ALA A 119 -4.52 -3.88 3.30
CA ALA A 119 -4.94 -3.12 4.47
C ALA A 119 -5.97 -3.88 5.31
N SER A 120 -6.95 -4.52 4.67
CA SER A 120 -7.92 -5.37 5.37
C SER A 120 -7.29 -6.59 6.06
N GLY A 121 -6.35 -7.29 5.41
CA GLY A 121 -5.69 -8.45 6.01
C GLY A 121 -4.82 -8.07 7.22
N ILE A 122 -4.06 -6.98 7.11
CA ILE A 122 -3.18 -6.53 8.19
C ILE A 122 -3.96 -5.83 9.33
N THR A 123 -5.09 -5.17 9.06
CA THR A 123 -5.99 -4.70 10.14
C THR A 123 -6.58 -5.86 10.92
N MET A 124 -6.97 -6.96 10.26
CA MET A 124 -7.44 -8.16 10.96
C MET A 124 -6.36 -8.74 11.90
N ILE A 125 -5.08 -8.66 11.53
CA ILE A 125 -3.98 -9.03 12.44
C ILE A 125 -3.94 -8.10 13.67
N ILE A 126 -4.07 -6.78 13.50
CA ILE A 126 -4.14 -5.83 14.62
C ILE A 126 -5.34 -6.15 15.53
N LEU A 127 -6.49 -6.49 14.95
CA LEU A 127 -7.69 -6.85 15.71
C LEU A 127 -7.47 -8.14 16.52
N ASP A 128 -6.84 -9.16 15.91
CA ASP A 128 -6.52 -10.42 16.58
C ASP A 128 -5.52 -10.22 17.73
N HIS A 129 -4.60 -9.24 17.62
CA HIS A 129 -3.66 -8.92 18.70
C HIS A 129 -4.24 -8.08 19.84
N ASN A 130 -5.08 -7.09 19.53
CA ASN A 130 -5.41 -6.03 20.49
C ASN A 130 -6.89 -6.05 20.94
N PHE A 131 -7.78 -6.63 20.16
CA PHE A 131 -9.23 -6.61 20.40
C PHE A 131 -9.85 -8.01 20.57
N ASN A 132 -9.01 -9.04 20.77
CA ASN A 132 -9.42 -10.43 20.97
C ASN A 132 -10.34 -10.98 19.86
N SER A 133 -10.25 -10.47 18.63
CA SER A 133 -10.83 -11.17 17.49
C SER A 133 -10.04 -12.44 17.19
N MET A 134 -10.64 -13.33 16.39
CA MET A 134 -10.06 -14.63 16.06
C MET A 134 -10.20 -14.91 14.56
N PHE A 135 -9.80 -13.96 13.70
CA PHE A 135 -9.85 -14.14 12.24
C PHE A 135 -8.91 -15.26 11.79
N PHE A 136 -7.68 -15.28 12.32
CA PHE A 136 -6.63 -16.20 11.87
C PHE A 136 -6.23 -17.23 12.93
N ASN A 137 -6.72 -17.12 14.17
CA ASN A 137 -6.38 -18.02 15.26
C ASN A 137 -7.26 -19.31 15.24
N PRO A 138 -6.69 -20.50 15.01
CA PRO A 138 -7.46 -21.75 14.95
C PRO A 138 -8.15 -22.12 16.26
N ILE A 139 -7.67 -21.61 17.41
CA ILE A 139 -8.31 -21.85 18.72
C ILE A 139 -9.72 -21.23 18.76
N GLY A 140 -9.94 -20.12 18.05
CA GLY A 140 -11.23 -19.43 17.95
C GLY A 140 -11.99 -19.71 16.65
N ASN A 141 -11.74 -20.86 16.00
CA ASN A 141 -12.26 -21.21 14.67
C ASN A 141 -11.79 -20.30 13.51
N GLY A 142 -10.75 -19.49 13.72
CA GLY A 142 -10.09 -18.72 12.66
C GLY A 142 -9.25 -19.62 11.74
N ASN A 143 -8.89 -19.11 10.56
CA ASN A 143 -8.08 -19.87 9.60
C ASN A 143 -6.89 -19.03 9.07
N PRO A 144 -5.64 -19.38 9.40
CA PRO A 144 -4.46 -18.62 8.97
C PRO A 144 -4.23 -18.66 7.45
N VAL A 145 -4.80 -19.63 6.72
CA VAL A 145 -4.71 -19.70 5.25
C VAL A 145 -5.46 -18.55 4.58
N ILE A 146 -6.52 -18.03 5.23
CA ILE A 146 -7.27 -16.87 4.71
C ILE A 146 -6.34 -15.66 4.57
N PHE A 147 -5.45 -15.44 5.54
CA PHE A 147 -4.48 -14.37 5.46
C PHE A 147 -3.54 -14.53 4.25
N GLN A 148 -3.13 -15.76 3.91
CA GLN A 148 -2.29 -16.00 2.72
C GLN A 148 -3.02 -15.60 1.44
N HIS A 149 -4.31 -15.92 1.32
CA HIS A 149 -5.11 -15.50 0.17
C HIS A 149 -5.24 -13.98 0.08
N LEU A 150 -5.53 -13.30 1.19
CA LEU A 150 -5.60 -11.83 1.23
C LEU A 150 -4.26 -11.19 0.87
N PHE A 151 -3.17 -11.72 1.43
CA PHE A 151 -1.83 -11.24 1.19
C PHE A 151 -1.41 -11.38 -0.28
N TRP A 152 -1.63 -12.56 -0.89
CA TRP A 152 -1.21 -12.80 -2.27
C TRP A 152 -2.17 -12.22 -3.32
N PHE A 153 -3.42 -11.94 -2.96
CA PHE A 153 -4.30 -11.11 -3.79
C PHE A 153 -3.70 -9.72 -4.01
N PHE A 154 -3.04 -9.15 -3.00
CA PHE A 154 -2.24 -7.93 -3.15
C PHE A 154 -0.85 -8.19 -3.72
N GLY A 155 -0.15 -9.21 -3.23
CA GLY A 155 1.26 -9.43 -3.50
C GLY A 155 1.60 -9.71 -4.96
N HIS A 156 0.69 -10.35 -5.71
CA HIS A 156 0.89 -10.58 -7.15
C HIS A 156 0.73 -9.30 -7.99
N PRO A 157 -0.34 -8.49 -7.82
CA PRO A 157 -0.40 -7.14 -8.39
C PRO A 157 0.81 -6.27 -8.04
N GLU A 158 1.28 -6.31 -6.80
CA GLU A 158 2.40 -5.48 -6.35
C GLU A 158 3.69 -5.76 -7.11
N VAL A 159 4.00 -7.03 -7.40
CA VAL A 159 5.19 -7.34 -8.20
C VAL A 159 5.06 -6.86 -9.65
N TYR A 160 3.85 -6.79 -10.21
CA TYR A 160 3.64 -6.19 -11.53
C TYR A 160 3.76 -4.67 -11.52
N ILE A 161 3.45 -4.01 -10.39
CA ILE A 161 3.62 -2.56 -10.23
C ILE A 161 5.10 -2.18 -10.22
N LEU A 162 5.98 -3.07 -9.73
CA LEU A 162 7.42 -2.85 -9.63
C LEU A 162 8.21 -3.13 -10.93
N ILE A 163 7.56 -3.69 -11.96
CA ILE A 163 8.15 -4.04 -13.26
C ILE A 163 7.83 -2.94 -14.28
#